data_AF-A0A0K3B2W3-F1
#
_entry.id   AF-A0A0K3B2W3-F1
#
_cell.length_a   1.000
_cell.length_b   1.000
_cell.length_c   1.000
_cell.angle_alpha   90.00
_cell.angle_beta   90.00
_cell.angle_gamma   90.00
#
_symmetry.space_group_name_H-M   'P 1'
#
loop_
_entity.id
_entity.type
_entity.pdbx_description
1 polymer ?
#
loop_
_entity_poly.entity_id
_entity_poly.type
_entity_poly.pdbx_seq_one_letter_code
_entity_poly.pdbx_strand_id
1 'polypeptide(L)'
;MNCPECGQPVPPQGAKLCAHCGYPLLLDKPAHVEPQPHKVTHKPVDDGVISYTGQMPYAPPQRVHQPPQQFRPPQPPPQQVMRQEPPRALGPHCPQCRQVNQPHRKRCEVCGCELWPGAAFPPRWMPEPPPEAAGPKRRSQWWKTALLIGLPVLAMGTVWALAYFL
;
A
#
# COMPACT_ATOMS: atom_id res chain seq x y z
N MET A 1 -36.10 17.12 -17.69
CA MET A 1 -35.15 16.34 -18.52
C MET A 1 -35.61 14.90 -18.49
N ASN A 2 -35.59 14.19 -19.63
CA ASN A 2 -36.05 12.80 -19.68
C ASN A 2 -34.85 11.87 -19.50
N CYS A 3 -35.07 10.70 -18.90
CA CYS A 3 -34.03 9.69 -18.74
C CYS A 3 -33.63 9.14 -20.12
N PRO A 4 -32.33 9.05 -20.45
CA PRO A 4 -31.88 8.56 -21.75
C PRO A 4 -32.15 7.07 -21.97
N GLU A 5 -32.27 6.29 -20.89
CA GLU A 5 -32.53 4.85 -20.98
C GLU A 5 -34.02 4.52 -21.09
N CYS A 6 -34.86 5.07 -20.21
CA CYS A 6 -36.27 4.69 -20.15
C CYS A 6 -37.24 5.75 -20.69
N GLY A 7 -36.75 6.92 -21.11
CA GLY A 7 -37.55 8.03 -21.63
C GLY A 7 -38.45 8.72 -20.60
N GLN A 8 -38.51 8.22 -19.36
CA GLN A 8 -39.38 8.77 -18.31
C GLN A 8 -38.89 10.14 -17.82
N PRO A 9 -39.81 11.04 -17.41
CA PRO A 9 -39.44 12.35 -16.89
C PRO A 9 -38.70 12.22 -15.57
N VAL A 10 -37.53 12.85 -15.48
CA VAL A 10 -36.73 12.89 -14.26
C VAL A 10 -37.12 14.11 -13.43
N PRO A 11 -37.29 13.98 -12.09
CA PRO A 11 -37.50 15.11 -11.21
C PRO A 11 -36.33 16.11 -11.28
N PRO A 12 -36.61 17.43 -11.33
CA PRO A 12 -35.64 18.44 -11.75
C PRO A 12 -34.51 18.75 -10.74
N GLN A 13 -34.49 18.14 -9.55
CA GLN A 13 -33.53 18.53 -8.50
C GLN A 13 -32.92 17.32 -7.78
N GLY A 14 -31.61 17.12 -7.99
CA GLY A 14 -30.74 16.35 -7.09
C GLY A 14 -30.91 14.82 -7.07
N ALA A 15 -31.79 14.25 -7.88
CA ALA A 15 -31.93 12.80 -7.97
C ALA A 15 -30.67 12.18 -8.59
N LYS A 16 -29.98 11.35 -7.79
CA LYS A 16 -28.74 10.67 -8.20
C LYS A 16 -29.00 9.62 -9.28
N LEU A 17 -30.18 9.01 -9.27
CA LEU A 17 -30.60 7.95 -10.17
C LEU A 17 -32.04 8.18 -10.65
N CYS A 18 -32.38 7.64 -11.82
CA CYS A 18 -33.76 7.58 -12.30
C CYS A 18 -34.57 6.65 -11.39
N ALA A 19 -35.73 7.12 -10.91
CA ALA A 19 -36.61 6.32 -10.05
C ALA A 19 -37.23 5.11 -10.77
N HIS A 20 -37.26 5.10 -12.11
CA HIS A 20 -37.94 4.07 -12.89
C HIS A 20 -37.00 2.95 -13.38
N CYS A 21 -35.76 3.28 -13.75
CA CYS A 21 -34.80 2.30 -14.29
C CYS A 21 -33.48 2.24 -13.51
N GLY A 22 -33.26 3.14 -12.55
CA GLY A 22 -32.00 3.19 -11.79
C GLY A 22 -30.83 3.84 -12.54
N TYR A 23 -31.04 4.45 -13.71
CA TYR A 23 -29.97 5.10 -14.46
C TYR A 23 -29.32 6.26 -13.69
N PRO A 24 -27.99 6.34 -13.57
CA PRO A 24 -27.30 7.40 -12.80
C PRO A 24 -27.28 8.74 -13.57
N LEU A 25 -27.91 9.77 -13.02
CA LEU A 25 -28.09 11.09 -13.66
C LEU A 25 -27.09 12.15 -13.18
N LEU A 26 -26.06 11.71 -12.44
CA LEU A 26 -25.00 12.56 -11.88
C LEU A 26 -23.97 13.02 -12.91
N LEU A 27 -24.03 12.53 -14.16
CA LEU A 27 -23.04 12.82 -15.19
C LEU A 27 -23.24 14.17 -15.90
N ASP A 28 -24.45 14.74 -15.86
CA ASP A 28 -24.79 15.92 -16.69
C ASP A 28 -24.58 17.27 -16.00
N LYS A 29 -24.09 17.29 -14.75
CA LYS A 29 -23.64 18.55 -14.15
C LYS A 29 -22.24 18.86 -14.68
N PRO A 30 -22.02 19.98 -15.39
CA PRO A 30 -20.67 20.37 -15.78
C PRO A 30 -19.83 20.47 -14.51
N ALA A 31 -18.76 19.67 -14.46
CA ALA A 31 -17.83 19.66 -13.34
C ALA A 31 -17.32 21.09 -13.17
N HIS A 32 -17.73 21.73 -12.07
CA HIS A 32 -17.16 23.00 -11.68
C HIS A 32 -15.69 22.72 -11.34
N VAL A 33 -14.79 23.17 -12.20
CA VAL A 33 -13.35 23.03 -11.98
C VAL A 33 -13.00 23.87 -10.76
N GLU A 34 -12.79 23.20 -9.63
CA GLU A 34 -12.18 23.81 -8.46
C GLU A 34 -10.75 24.24 -8.87
N PRO A 35 -10.37 25.52 -8.72
CA PRO A 35 -9.04 25.97 -9.09
C PRO A 35 -7.98 25.15 -8.33
N GLN A 36 -7.10 24.51 -9.09
CA GLN A 36 -5.99 23.70 -8.55
C GLN A 36 -5.24 24.49 -7.47
N PRO A 37 -5.00 23.92 -6.28
CA PRO A 37 -4.07 24.52 -5.33
C PRO A 37 -2.67 24.48 -5.96
N HIS A 38 -2.13 25.66 -6.27
CA HIS A 38 -0.77 25.79 -6.79
C HIS A 38 0.21 25.12 -5.83
N LYS A 39 0.88 24.08 -6.33
CA LYS A 39 1.95 23.38 -5.63
C LYS A 39 3.15 24.32 -5.52
N VAL A 40 3.23 25.09 -4.44
CA VAL A 40 4.40 25.91 -4.11
C VAL A 40 5.55 24.94 -3.81
N THR A 41 6.46 24.81 -4.78
CA THR A 41 7.66 23.98 -4.62
C THR A 41 8.69 24.85 -3.93
N HIS A 42 8.84 24.71 -2.61
CA HIS A 42 9.90 25.37 -1.87
C HIS A 42 11.24 24.77 -2.28
N LYS A 43 12.12 25.60 -2.86
CA LYS A 43 13.52 25.25 -3.11
C LYS A 43 14.26 25.40 -1.76
N PRO A 44 14.86 24.33 -1.19
CA PRO A 44 15.72 24.49 -0.03
C PRO A 44 16.96 25.29 -0.43
N VAL A 45 17.31 26.29 0.38
CA VAL A 45 18.56 27.05 0.26
C VAL A 45 19.65 26.18 0.88
N ASP A 46 20.69 25.88 0.11
CA ASP A 46 21.89 25.20 0.56
C ASP A 46 22.72 26.14 1.46
N ASP A 47 22.49 26.09 2.77
CA ASP A 47 23.47 26.55 3.76
C ASP A 47 23.91 25.34 4.57
N GLY A 48 25.06 24.79 4.15
CA GLY A 48 25.62 23.57 4.71
C GLY A 48 26.07 23.75 6.15
N VAL A 49 25.32 23.18 7.09
CA VAL A 49 25.82 22.50 8.30
C VAL A 49 24.80 21.44 8.68
N ILE A 50 25.04 20.18 8.31
CA ILE A 50 24.26 19.03 8.81
C ILE A 50 24.80 18.70 10.21
N SER A 51 24.25 19.33 11.25
CA SER A 51 24.41 18.86 12.64
C SER A 51 23.32 17.83 12.95
N TYR A 52 23.72 16.56 12.94
CA TYR A 52 22.90 15.41 13.30
C TYR A 52 22.76 15.31 14.83
N THR A 53 21.96 16.21 15.42
CA THR A 53 21.44 16.05 16.79
C THR A 53 19.96 16.39 16.76
N GLY A 54 19.14 15.36 16.87
CA GLY A 54 17.69 15.49 16.88
C GLY A 54 17.20 16.31 18.07
N GLN A 55 16.90 17.59 17.81
CA GLN A 55 15.93 18.36 18.58
C GLN A 55 15.04 19.07 17.57
N MET A 56 13.82 18.57 17.41
CA MET A 56 12.79 19.28 16.66
C MET A 56 12.47 20.59 17.39
N PRO A 57 12.50 21.76 16.75
CA PRO A 57 11.94 22.96 17.32
C PRO A 57 10.42 22.76 17.43
N TYR A 58 9.89 22.83 18.65
CA TYR A 58 8.46 22.95 18.86
C TYR A 58 7.95 24.16 18.07
N ALA A 59 7.03 23.93 17.14
CA ALA A 59 6.31 25.02 16.48
C ALA A 59 5.59 25.83 17.57
N PRO A 60 5.72 27.17 17.60
CA PRO A 60 4.95 27.98 18.53
C PRO A 60 3.46 27.77 18.24
N PRO A 61 2.60 27.74 19.27
CA PRO A 61 1.17 27.58 19.06
C PRO A 61 0.67 28.73 18.18
N GLN A 62 0.16 28.39 16.99
CA GLN A 62 -0.57 29.35 16.18
C GLN A 62 -1.75 29.86 17.01
N ARG A 63 -1.74 31.16 17.31
CA ARG A 63 -2.91 31.86 17.83
C ARG A 63 -4.00 31.77 16.77
N VAL A 64 -4.89 30.79 16.97
CA VAL A 64 -6.18 30.72 16.29
C VAL A 64 -6.86 32.06 16.54
N HIS A 65 -6.98 32.89 15.49
CA HIS A 65 -7.85 34.05 15.52
C HIS A 65 -9.27 33.51 15.71
N GLN A 66 -9.83 33.68 16.92
CA GLN A 66 -11.24 33.44 17.15
C GLN A 66 -12.02 34.55 16.44
N PRO A 67 -12.97 34.23 15.53
CA PRO A 67 -13.91 35.21 15.04
C PRO A 67 -14.80 35.71 16.20
N PRO A 68 -15.36 36.93 16.09
CA PRO A 68 -16.16 37.52 17.17
C PRO A 68 -17.33 36.61 17.54
N GLN A 69 -17.44 36.34 18.86
CA GLN A 69 -18.47 35.51 19.47
C GLN A 69 -19.85 36.15 19.24
N GLN A 70 -20.52 35.75 18.16
CA GLN A 70 -21.96 35.98 18.03
C GLN A 70 -22.67 35.03 19.00
N PHE A 71 -23.57 35.61 19.81
CA PHE A 71 -24.40 34.97 20.81
C PHE A 71 -24.88 33.57 20.37
N ARG A 72 -24.29 32.53 20.95
CA ARG A 72 -24.70 31.15 20.75
C ARG A 72 -25.74 30.79 21.82
N PRO A 73 -26.94 30.27 21.46
CA PRO A 73 -27.90 29.78 22.45
C PRO A 73 -27.27 28.65 23.28
N PRO A 74 -27.76 28.40 24.52
CA PRO A 74 -27.18 27.40 25.41
C PRO A 74 -27.20 26.03 24.75
N GLN A 75 -26.00 25.51 24.45
CA GLN A 75 -25.84 24.14 23.97
C GLN A 75 -26.12 23.20 25.15
N PRO A 76 -26.95 22.15 24.96
CA PRO A 76 -27.05 21.08 25.94
C PRO A 76 -25.65 20.44 26.11
N PRO A 77 -25.35 19.89 27.31
CA PRO A 77 -24.03 19.32 27.58
C PRO A 77 -23.69 18.29 26.50
N PRO A 78 -22.44 18.26 26.02
CA PRO A 78 -22.02 17.27 25.05
C PRO A 78 -22.28 15.91 25.67
N GLN A 79 -23.23 15.16 25.10
CA GLN A 79 -23.38 13.76 25.46
C GLN A 79 -22.04 13.12 25.12
N GLN A 80 -21.32 12.74 26.17
CA GLN A 80 -20.15 11.88 26.07
C GLN A 80 -20.67 10.54 25.58
N VAL A 81 -20.89 10.44 24.27
CA VAL A 81 -21.06 9.17 23.60
C VAL A 81 -19.76 8.45 23.87
N MET A 82 -19.82 7.53 24.83
CA MET A 82 -18.74 6.62 25.18
C MET A 82 -18.34 5.95 23.87
N ARG A 83 -17.28 6.46 23.24
CA ARG A 83 -16.72 5.92 22.01
C ARG A 83 -16.15 4.58 22.41
N GLN A 84 -16.99 3.55 22.37
CA GLN A 84 -16.58 2.17 22.50
C GLN A 84 -15.52 1.98 21.42
N GLU A 85 -14.24 1.91 21.83
CA GLU A 85 -13.18 1.50 20.92
C GLU A 85 -13.63 0.12 20.41
N PRO A 86 -13.88 -0.02 19.09
CA PRO A 86 -14.28 -1.30 18.57
C PRO A 86 -13.20 -2.30 18.99
N PRO A 87 -13.57 -3.48 19.53
CA PRO A 87 -12.62 -4.48 19.94
C PRO A 87 -11.62 -4.67 18.80
N ARG A 88 -10.32 -4.62 19.11
CA ARG A 88 -9.23 -4.81 18.14
C ARG A 88 -9.31 -6.23 17.59
N ALA A 89 -10.26 -6.46 16.69
CA ALA A 89 -10.43 -7.71 16.00
C ALA A 89 -9.13 -7.98 15.25
N LEU A 90 -8.42 -9.02 15.67
CA LEU A 90 -7.27 -9.54 14.94
C LEU A 90 -7.77 -9.92 13.54
N GLY A 91 -7.14 -9.35 12.51
CA GLY A 91 -7.53 -9.62 11.13
C GLY A 91 -6.89 -10.90 10.57
N PRO A 92 -7.04 -11.16 9.26
CA PRO A 92 -6.64 -12.42 8.65
C PRO A 92 -5.12 -12.61 8.60
N HIS A 93 -4.71 -13.88 8.59
CA HIS A 93 -3.32 -14.28 8.36
C HIS A 93 -3.01 -14.30 6.86
N CYS A 94 -1.82 -13.82 6.50
CA CYS A 94 -1.35 -13.93 5.12
C CYS A 94 -1.04 -15.41 4.76
N PRO A 95 -1.54 -15.93 3.62
CA PRO A 95 -1.27 -17.31 3.22
C PRO A 95 0.21 -17.57 2.88
N GLN A 96 0.98 -16.52 2.55
CA GLN A 96 2.36 -16.64 2.09
C GLN A 96 3.40 -16.42 3.21
N CYS A 97 3.22 -15.41 4.05
CA CYS A 97 4.17 -15.06 5.13
C CYS A 97 3.61 -15.23 6.55
N ARG A 98 2.33 -15.62 6.70
CA ARG A 98 1.62 -15.84 7.98
C ARG A 98 1.47 -14.62 8.90
N GLN A 99 1.93 -13.44 8.47
CA GLN A 99 1.72 -12.18 9.20
C GLN A 99 0.22 -11.93 9.45
N VAL A 100 -0.11 -11.51 10.68
CA VAL A 100 -1.45 -11.06 11.06
C VAL A 100 -1.64 -9.63 10.55
N ASN A 101 -2.69 -9.40 9.77
CA ASN A 101 -3.00 -8.09 9.22
C ASN A 101 -4.23 -7.48 9.89
N GLN A 102 -4.44 -6.18 9.74
CA GLN A 102 -5.67 -5.55 10.21
C GLN A 102 -6.89 -6.05 9.41
N PRO A 103 -8.08 -6.17 10.02
CA PRO A 103 -9.25 -6.80 9.40
C PRO A 103 -9.74 -6.06 8.14
N HIS A 104 -9.46 -4.77 8.00
CA HIS A 104 -9.83 -3.97 6.81
C HIS A 104 -8.78 -4.00 5.69
N ARG A 105 -7.62 -4.66 5.88
CA ARG A 105 -6.59 -4.74 4.83
C ARG A 105 -6.99 -5.77 3.77
N LYS A 106 -6.82 -5.39 2.50
CA LYS A 106 -7.01 -6.26 1.33
C LYS A 106 -5.76 -7.07 0.98
N ARG A 107 -4.59 -6.59 1.37
CA ARG A 107 -3.27 -7.17 1.06
C ARG A 107 -2.36 -7.17 2.28
N CYS A 108 -1.46 -8.15 2.33
CA CYS A 108 -0.49 -8.27 3.40
C CYS A 108 0.45 -7.06 3.44
N GLU A 109 0.71 -6.54 4.63
CA GLU A 109 1.62 -5.40 4.83
C GLU A 109 3.10 -5.75 4.60
N VAL A 110 3.46 -7.03 4.66
CA VAL A 110 4.85 -7.51 4.50
C VAL A 110 5.13 -7.93 3.06
N CYS A 111 4.34 -8.87 2.51
CA CYS A 111 4.61 -9.45 1.19
C CYS A 111 3.66 -8.98 0.07
N GLY A 112 2.63 -8.20 0.38
CA GLY A 112 1.68 -7.69 -0.62
C GLY A 112 0.68 -8.72 -1.18
N CYS A 113 0.75 -9.99 -0.75
CA CYS A 113 -0.19 -11.04 -1.16
C CYS A 113 -1.64 -10.68 -0.77
N GLU A 114 -2.62 -11.06 -1.59
CA GLU A 114 -4.03 -10.80 -1.33
C GLU A 114 -4.54 -11.60 -0.14
N LEU A 115 -5.14 -10.90 0.82
CA LEU A 115 -5.68 -11.50 2.05
C LEU A 115 -7.09 -12.05 1.84
N TRP A 116 -7.81 -11.49 0.87
CA TRP A 116 -9.20 -11.81 0.56
C TRP A 116 -9.32 -12.02 -0.96
N PRO A 117 -9.64 -13.24 -1.42
CA PRO A 117 -9.83 -13.50 -2.85
C PRO A 117 -10.88 -12.53 -3.42
N GLY A 118 -10.50 -11.74 -4.43
CA GLY A 118 -11.42 -10.82 -5.13
C GLY A 118 -11.73 -9.48 -4.44
N ALA A 119 -11.27 -9.23 -3.20
CA ALA A 119 -11.51 -7.95 -2.53
C ALA A 119 -10.72 -6.78 -3.13
N ALA A 120 -9.65 -7.07 -3.87
CA ALA A 120 -8.76 -6.09 -4.47
C ALA A 120 -9.20 -5.57 -5.86
N PHE A 121 -10.47 -5.75 -6.25
CA PHE A 121 -11.00 -5.18 -7.48
C PHE A 121 -11.42 -3.70 -7.33
N PRO A 122 -11.20 -2.83 -8.34
CA PRO A 122 -10.41 -3.08 -9.55
C PRO A 122 -8.92 -3.20 -9.22
N PRO A 123 -8.16 -4.02 -9.99
CA PRO A 123 -6.71 -4.09 -9.83
C PRO A 123 -6.16 -2.68 -9.94
N ARG A 124 -5.61 -2.16 -8.84
CA ARG A 124 -4.93 -0.88 -8.85
C ARG A 124 -3.75 -1.03 -9.80
N TRP A 125 -3.65 -0.17 -10.80
CA TRP A 125 -2.51 -0.13 -11.72
C TRP A 125 -1.23 -0.11 -10.89
N MET A 126 -0.51 -1.24 -10.87
CA MET A 126 0.82 -1.33 -10.29
C MET A 126 1.78 -0.99 -11.42
N PRO A 127 2.75 -0.08 -11.19
CA PRO A 127 3.88 0.07 -12.08
C PRO A 127 4.49 -1.31 -12.30
N GLU A 128 4.86 -1.60 -13.54
CA GLU A 128 5.54 -2.84 -13.89
C GLU A 128 6.75 -3.02 -12.96
N PRO A 129 6.92 -4.20 -12.34
CA PRO A 129 8.06 -4.41 -11.46
C PRO A 129 9.34 -4.10 -12.25
N PRO A 130 10.33 -3.43 -11.61
CA PRO A 130 11.59 -3.15 -12.28
C PRO A 130 12.17 -4.47 -12.80
N PRO A 131 12.75 -4.49 -14.01
CA PRO A 131 13.31 -5.70 -14.58
C PRO A 131 14.27 -6.32 -13.57
N GLU A 132 14.02 -7.57 -13.21
CA GLU A 132 14.87 -8.30 -12.28
C GLU A 132 16.30 -8.26 -12.82
N ALA A 133 17.20 -7.66 -12.05
CA ALA A 133 18.61 -7.62 -12.40
C ALA A 133 19.09 -9.07 -12.58
N ALA A 134 19.74 -9.35 -13.71
CA ALA A 134 20.25 -10.68 -14.01
C ALA A 134 21.06 -11.19 -12.82
N GLY A 135 20.57 -12.25 -12.19
CA GLY A 135 21.20 -12.85 -11.02
C GLY A 135 22.65 -13.25 -11.32
N PRO A 136 23.52 -13.30 -10.30
CA PRO A 136 24.92 -13.66 -10.48
C PRO A 136 25.03 -15.02 -11.19
N LYS A 137 25.81 -15.05 -12.29
CA LYS A 137 26.02 -16.25 -13.10
C LYS A 137 26.55 -17.37 -12.22
N ARG A 138 25.75 -18.42 -12.01
CA ARG A 138 26.06 -19.56 -11.13
C ARG A 138 27.28 -20.29 -11.69
N ARG A 139 28.48 -19.94 -11.22
CA ARG A 139 29.74 -20.57 -11.64
C ARG A 139 29.73 -22.00 -11.11
N SER A 140 29.50 -22.96 -12.00
CA SER A 140 29.39 -24.38 -11.66
C SER A 140 30.59 -24.81 -10.83
N GLN A 141 30.33 -25.18 -9.57
CA GLN A 141 31.35 -25.75 -8.68
C GLN A 141 31.58 -27.24 -8.94
N TRP A 142 30.98 -27.80 -9.99
CA TRP A 142 31.06 -29.23 -10.32
C TRP A 142 32.50 -29.74 -10.44
N TRP A 143 33.42 -28.91 -10.94
CA TRP A 143 34.85 -29.28 -11.02
C TRP A 143 35.49 -29.48 -9.64
N LYS A 144 35.10 -28.68 -8.63
CA LYS A 144 35.58 -28.85 -7.26
C LYS A 144 35.06 -30.17 -6.68
N THR A 145 33.78 -30.47 -6.90
CA THR A 145 33.16 -31.72 -6.45
C THR A 145 33.81 -32.93 -7.12
N ALA A 146 34.07 -32.86 -8.42
CA ALA A 146 34.75 -33.91 -9.17
C ALA A 146 36.18 -34.16 -8.64
N LEU A 147 36.91 -33.10 -8.31
CA LEU A 147 38.28 -33.21 -7.78
C LEU A 147 38.29 -33.79 -6.36
N LEU A 148 37.34 -33.40 -5.52
CA LEU A 148 37.19 -33.88 -4.14
C LEU A 148 36.87 -35.37 -4.06
N ILE A 149 36.11 -35.90 -5.03
CA ILE A 149 35.74 -37.32 -5.10
C ILE A 149 36.77 -38.13 -5.90
N GLY A 150 37.29 -37.59 -6.99
CA GLY A 150 38.21 -38.31 -7.88
C GLY A 150 39.55 -38.64 -7.21
N LEU A 151 40.10 -37.73 -6.41
CA LEU A 151 41.40 -37.92 -5.75
C LEU A 151 41.44 -39.13 -4.80
N PRO A 152 40.50 -39.31 -3.85
CA PRO A 152 40.51 -40.49 -2.97
C PRO A 152 40.23 -41.79 -3.72
N VAL A 153 39.35 -41.79 -4.73
CA VAL A 153 39.08 -42.99 -5.54
C VAL A 153 40.33 -43.43 -6.30
N LEU A 154 41.06 -42.48 -6.88
CA LEU A 154 42.32 -42.77 -7.57
C LEU A 154 43.36 -43.35 -6.61
N ALA A 155 43.53 -42.73 -5.43
CA ALA A 155 44.48 -43.21 -4.41
C ALA A 155 44.13 -44.61 -3.89
N MET A 156 42.84 -44.89 -3.68
CA MET A 156 42.40 -46.22 -3.25
C MET A 156 42.63 -47.27 -4.34
N GLY A 157 42.36 -46.90 -5.61
CA GLY A 157 42.61 -47.76 -6.77
C GLY A 157 44.09 -48.08 -6.98
N THR A 158 44.99 -47.11 -6.77
CA THR A 158 46.44 -47.36 -6.89
C THR A 158 46.95 -48.28 -5.80
N VAL A 159 46.52 -48.09 -4.54
CA VAL A 159 46.88 -49.00 -3.44
C VAL A 159 46.39 -50.42 -3.72
N TRP A 160 45.15 -50.56 -4.20
CA TRP A 160 44.58 -51.87 -4.52
C TRP A 160 45.32 -52.56 -5.68
N ALA A 161 45.65 -51.81 -6.74
CA ALA A 161 46.44 -52.34 -7.85
C ALA A 161 47.85 -52.76 -7.41
N LEU A 162 48.54 -51.95 -6.60
CA LEU A 162 49.85 -52.30 -6.07
C LEU A 162 49.81 -53.58 -5.22
N ALA A 163 48.78 -53.73 -4.39
CA ALA A 163 48.57 -54.94 -3.60
C ALA A 163 48.25 -56.18 -4.45
N TYR A 164 47.68 -56.00 -5.64
CA TYR A 164 47.37 -57.11 -6.56
C TYR A 164 48.62 -57.59 -7.33
N PHE A 165 49.58 -56.70 -7.60
CA PHE A 165 50.78 -57.00 -8.38
C PHE A 165 52.03 -57.33 -7.55
N LEU A 166 51.97 -57.20 -6.22
CA LEU A 166 53.00 -57.62 -5.26
C LEU A 166 52.67 -58.99 -4.67
#